data_AF-X1CZJ7-F1
#
_entry.id   AF-X1CZJ7-F1
#
_cell.length_a   1.000
_cell.length_b   1.000
_cell.length_c   1.000
_cell.angle_alpha   90.00
_cell.angle_beta   90.00
_cell.angle_gamma   90.00
#
_symmetry.space_group_name_H-M   'P 1'
#
loop_
_entity.id
_entity.type
_entity.pdbx_description
1 polymer ?
#
loop_
_entity_poly.entity_id
_entity_poly.type
_entity_poly.pdbx_seq_one_letter_code
_entity_poly.pdbx_strand_id
1 'polypeptide(L)'
;RVSITGCLVQNKISPPFDEGYELYPRSARDIEIIKPIGQVPILTLRQNDSQGIPIYVDSVKTISGIVTATNQFGRNGPVIIQDDGAGMALYGSGYVSKLKMGDSVSVTGPLMVHRGMAEYYYDAEICEIIIHDNVAVPSPKLVTIGDILNQKWDDIELLESKLVIVRDVQFLDKGNFDSYRNYQITDGVNKISLRINRAGSLSGTDIPTGKVSVIGIISQYISQPPYQGGYQILTRFPNDVIIK
;
A
#
# COMPACT_ATOMS: atom_id res chain seq x y z
N ARG A 1 20.60 -5.46 2.34
CA ARG A 1 22.05 -5.83 2.38
C ARG A 1 22.83 -4.77 1.60
N VAL A 2 24.08 -4.49 1.96
CA VAL A 2 24.90 -3.50 1.25
C VAL A 2 26.17 -4.19 0.77
N SER A 3 26.57 -3.92 -0.47
CA SER A 3 27.90 -4.24 -0.98
C SER A 3 28.75 -2.99 -0.84
N ILE A 4 29.92 -3.10 -0.22
CA ILE A 4 30.87 -2.00 -0.11
C ILE A 4 32.14 -2.41 -0.87
N THR A 5 32.48 -1.65 -1.90
CA THR A 5 33.76 -1.73 -2.59
C THR A 5 34.67 -0.65 -2.04
N GLY A 6 35.93 -0.93 -1.77
CA GLY A 6 36.82 0.07 -1.20
C GLY A 6 38.27 -0.37 -1.13
N CYS A 7 39.11 0.54 -0.65
CA CYS A 7 40.50 0.23 -0.34
C CYS A 7 40.56 -0.31 1.08
N LEU A 8 41.11 -1.52 1.23
CA LEU A 8 41.46 -2.04 2.55
C LEU A 8 42.77 -1.40 2.99
N VAL A 9 42.76 -0.73 4.13
CA VAL A 9 43.93 -0.06 4.71
C VAL A 9 44.22 -0.69 6.07
N GLN A 10 45.49 -0.82 6.41
CA GLN A 10 45.96 -1.29 7.71
C GLN A 10 46.60 -0.11 8.45
N ASN A 11 46.29 0.04 9.75
CA ASN A 11 46.75 1.18 10.55
C ASN A 11 47.67 0.79 11.73
N LYS A 12 48.06 -0.48 11.88
CA LYS A 12 48.91 -0.93 13.00
C LYS A 12 50.37 -0.58 12.70
N ILE A 13 51.02 0.08 13.67
CA ILE A 13 52.38 0.63 13.53
C ILE A 13 53.51 -0.34 13.92
N SER A 14 53.18 -1.54 14.43
CA SER A 14 54.17 -2.57 14.80
C SER A 14 53.72 -4.00 14.47
N PRO A 15 54.63 -4.91 14.07
CA PRO A 15 54.31 -6.31 13.77
C PRO A 15 53.82 -7.14 14.98
N PRO A 16 53.06 -8.22 14.75
CA PRO A 16 52.52 -8.67 13.46
C PRO A 16 51.36 -7.79 12.97
N PHE A 17 51.22 -7.64 11.67
CA PHE A 17 50.20 -6.77 11.04
C PHE A 17 48.94 -7.55 10.64
N ASP A 18 48.33 -8.19 11.63
CA ASP A 18 47.22 -9.14 11.50
C ASP A 18 45.85 -8.58 11.91
N GLU A 19 45.79 -7.32 12.32
CA GLU A 19 44.58 -6.64 12.78
C GLU A 19 44.60 -5.14 12.41
N GLY A 20 43.50 -4.43 12.67
CA GLY A 20 43.38 -2.99 12.41
C GLY A 20 43.18 -2.65 10.93
N TYR A 21 42.46 -3.51 10.20
CA TYR A 21 42.07 -3.28 8.82
C TYR A 21 40.75 -2.48 8.75
N GLU A 22 40.75 -1.43 7.94
CA GLU A 22 39.60 -0.57 7.68
C GLU A 22 39.31 -0.53 6.17
N LEU A 23 38.03 -0.59 5.81
CA LEU A 23 37.59 -0.50 4.41
C LEU A 23 37.14 0.94 4.11
N TYR A 24 37.87 1.61 3.23
CA TYR A 24 37.58 2.98 2.79
C TYR A 24 36.85 2.97 1.43
N PRO A 25 35.53 3.25 1.37
CA PRO A 25 34.86 3.51 0.11
C PRO A 25 35.42 4.81 -0.51
N ARG A 26 35.64 4.82 -1.82
CA ARG A 26 36.27 5.96 -2.51
C ARG A 26 35.23 6.98 -2.95
N SER A 27 33.95 6.60 -2.99
CA SER A 27 32.82 7.50 -3.26
C SER A 27 31.49 6.90 -2.81
N ALA A 28 30.39 7.65 -2.87
CA ALA A 28 29.05 7.10 -2.65
C ALA A 28 28.67 5.98 -3.64
N ARG A 29 29.31 5.91 -4.82
CA ARG A 29 29.08 4.83 -5.80
C ARG A 29 29.70 3.50 -5.40
N ASP A 30 30.63 3.52 -4.47
CA ASP A 30 31.28 2.32 -3.94
C ASP A 30 30.41 1.61 -2.88
N ILE A 31 29.26 2.20 -2.52
CA ILE A 31 28.26 1.64 -1.62
C ILE A 31 27.03 1.30 -2.45
N GLU A 32 26.82 0.02 -2.74
CA GLU A 32 25.64 -0.45 -3.46
C GLU A 32 24.63 -1.05 -2.49
N ILE A 33 23.41 -0.52 -2.51
CA ILE A 33 22.27 -1.17 -1.87
C ILE A 33 21.93 -2.40 -2.71
N ILE A 34 22.22 -3.59 -2.18
CA ILE A 34 21.82 -4.83 -2.82
C ILE A 34 20.31 -4.95 -2.66
N LYS A 35 19.61 -4.66 -3.76
CA LYS A 35 18.18 -4.97 -3.90
C LYS A 35 17.98 -6.47 -3.69
N PRO A 36 16.98 -6.90 -2.90
CA PRO A 36 16.65 -8.32 -2.79
C PRO A 36 16.46 -8.91 -4.19
N ILE A 37 16.96 -10.13 -4.39
CA ILE A 37 16.80 -10.86 -5.65
C ILE A 37 15.29 -10.95 -5.94
N GLY A 38 14.86 -10.48 -7.12
CA GLY A 38 13.44 -10.45 -7.47
C GLY A 38 12.67 -9.20 -7.04
N GLN A 39 13.35 -8.11 -6.65
CA GLN A 39 12.69 -6.82 -6.43
C GLN A 39 12.15 -6.22 -7.73
N VAL A 40 10.86 -5.88 -7.74
CA VAL A 40 10.17 -5.23 -8.87
C VAL A 40 9.39 -4.00 -8.39
N PRO A 41 9.12 -3.00 -9.27
CA PRO A 41 8.14 -1.95 -8.99
C PRO A 41 6.78 -2.55 -8.71
N ILE A 42 6.00 -1.95 -7.79
CA ILE A 42 4.65 -2.45 -7.46
C ILE A 42 3.76 -2.48 -8.71
N LEU A 43 3.93 -1.50 -9.60
CA LEU A 43 3.21 -1.42 -10.88
C LEU A 43 3.33 -2.70 -11.73
N THR A 44 4.47 -3.39 -11.67
CA THR A 44 4.70 -4.65 -12.41
C THR A 44 3.69 -5.72 -12.00
N LEU A 45 3.30 -5.73 -10.72
CA LEU A 45 2.38 -6.73 -10.17
C LEU A 45 0.91 -6.35 -10.36
N ARG A 46 0.62 -5.23 -11.03
CA ARG A 46 -0.74 -4.76 -11.35
C ARG A 46 -1.23 -5.16 -12.74
N GLN A 47 -0.40 -5.87 -13.52
CA GLN A 47 -0.83 -6.41 -14.80
C GLN A 47 -1.81 -7.56 -14.56
N ASN A 48 -3.02 -7.41 -15.07
CA ASN A 48 -4.09 -8.39 -15.03
C ASN A 48 -4.25 -9.08 -16.40
N ASP A 49 -4.84 -10.27 -16.37
CA ASP A 49 -5.36 -10.95 -17.56
C ASP A 49 -6.78 -10.51 -17.90
N SER A 50 -7.37 -11.12 -18.93
CA SER A 50 -8.76 -10.83 -19.36
C SER A 50 -9.86 -11.14 -18.34
N GLN A 51 -9.52 -11.79 -17.22
CA GLN A 51 -10.42 -12.09 -16.10
C GLN A 51 -10.20 -11.14 -14.90
N GLY A 52 -9.30 -10.16 -15.02
CA GLY A 52 -8.92 -9.29 -13.92
C GLY A 52 -8.05 -9.99 -12.87
N ILE A 53 -7.38 -11.08 -13.23
CA ILE A 53 -6.48 -11.82 -12.34
C ILE A 53 -5.03 -11.34 -12.58
N PRO A 54 -4.28 -10.95 -11.55
CA PRO A 54 -2.88 -10.58 -11.70
C PRO A 54 -2.05 -11.70 -12.35
N ILE A 55 -1.30 -11.38 -13.41
CA ILE A 55 -0.55 -12.40 -14.19
C ILE A 55 0.62 -13.03 -13.40
N TYR A 56 1.00 -12.42 -12.28
CA TYR A 56 2.07 -12.87 -11.39
C TYR A 56 1.53 -13.56 -10.12
N VAL A 57 0.24 -13.94 -10.09
CA VAL A 57 -0.35 -14.70 -8.98
C VAL A 57 0.50 -15.94 -8.67
N ASP A 58 0.58 -16.31 -7.39
CA ASP A 58 1.39 -17.40 -6.84
C ASP A 58 2.92 -17.21 -6.93
N SER A 59 3.39 -16.11 -7.54
CA SER A 59 4.82 -15.79 -7.54
C SER A 59 5.23 -15.07 -6.26
N VAL A 60 6.44 -15.37 -5.78
CA VAL A 60 7.07 -14.64 -4.67
C VAL A 60 7.94 -13.53 -5.26
N LYS A 61 7.65 -12.28 -4.87
CA LYS A 61 8.35 -11.09 -5.36
C LYS A 61 8.67 -10.16 -4.21
N THR A 62 9.75 -9.39 -4.36
CA THR A 62 10.03 -8.29 -3.44
C THR A 62 9.52 -6.99 -4.04
N ILE A 63 8.84 -6.18 -3.23
CA ILE A 63 8.43 -4.83 -3.58
C ILE A 63 8.92 -3.85 -2.53
N SER A 64 8.91 -2.56 -2.83
CA SER A 64 9.24 -1.53 -1.84
C SER A 64 8.30 -0.36 -1.95
N GLY A 65 8.07 0.31 -0.84
CA GLY A 65 7.15 1.42 -0.75
C GLY A 65 7.09 2.00 0.64
N ILE A 66 6.23 3.00 0.79
CA ILE A 66 5.95 3.65 2.08
C ILE A 66 4.60 3.15 2.58
N VAL A 67 4.53 2.79 3.86
CA VAL A 67 3.28 2.35 4.51
C VAL A 67 2.30 3.53 4.67
N THR A 68 1.11 3.43 4.08
CA THR A 68 0.07 4.47 4.10
C THR A 68 -1.16 4.15 4.96
N ALA A 69 -1.31 2.88 5.35
CA ALA A 69 -2.30 2.39 6.31
C ALA A 69 -1.79 1.09 6.97
N THR A 70 -2.26 0.79 8.16
CA THR A 70 -1.92 -0.41 8.94
C THR A 70 -3.16 -1.11 9.50
N ASN A 71 -3.47 -0.94 10.79
CA ASN A 71 -4.53 -1.65 11.49
C ASN A 71 -5.91 -0.97 11.41
N GLN A 72 -6.03 0.13 10.64
CA GLN A 72 -7.29 0.85 10.49
C GLN A 72 -8.37 0.01 9.83
N PHE A 73 -8.01 -1.07 9.12
CA PHE A 73 -8.96 -1.97 8.47
C PHE A 73 -9.22 -3.27 9.24
N GLY A 74 -8.63 -3.42 10.43
CA GLY A 74 -8.79 -4.57 11.31
C GLY A 74 -7.47 -5.14 11.81
N ARG A 75 -7.54 -6.10 12.72
CA ARG A 75 -6.34 -6.73 13.34
C ARG A 75 -5.45 -7.46 12.32
N ASN A 76 -6.03 -7.90 11.21
CA ASN A 76 -5.32 -8.58 10.12
C ASN A 76 -5.05 -7.67 8.92
N GLY A 77 -5.32 -6.38 9.04
CA GLY A 77 -5.07 -5.39 7.99
C GLY A 77 -6.21 -5.27 6.98
N PRO A 78 -5.91 -4.87 5.73
CA PRO A 78 -4.56 -4.88 5.16
C PRO A 78 -3.69 -3.73 5.67
N VAL A 79 -2.38 -3.98 5.79
CA VAL A 79 -1.39 -2.91 5.72
C VAL A 79 -1.29 -2.48 4.26
N ILE A 80 -1.19 -1.19 3.98
CA ILE A 80 -1.06 -0.69 2.61
C ILE A 80 0.31 -0.06 2.45
N ILE A 81 1.03 -0.48 1.41
CA ILE A 81 2.27 0.18 0.97
C ILE A 81 2.08 0.74 -0.44
N GLN A 82 2.78 1.82 -0.77
CA GLN A 82 2.80 2.32 -2.14
C GLN A 82 4.16 2.88 -2.53
N ASP A 83 4.47 2.76 -3.81
CA ASP A 83 5.53 3.51 -4.49
C ASP A 83 4.90 4.60 -5.38
N ASP A 84 5.73 5.27 -6.18
CA ASP A 84 5.25 6.30 -7.11
C ASP A 84 4.29 5.72 -8.18
N GLY A 85 4.45 4.44 -8.52
CA GLY A 85 3.70 3.72 -9.55
C GLY A 85 2.35 3.23 -9.06
N ALA A 86 2.31 2.37 -8.05
CA ALA A 86 1.12 1.65 -7.58
C ALA A 86 1.12 1.41 -6.06
N GLY A 87 -0.05 1.11 -5.49
CA GLY A 87 -0.15 0.59 -4.12
C GLY A 87 -0.11 -0.94 -4.11
N MET A 88 0.05 -1.56 -2.94
CA MET A 88 -0.12 -2.99 -2.68
C MET A 88 -0.71 -3.20 -1.29
N ALA A 89 -1.68 -4.11 -1.18
CA ALA A 89 -2.23 -4.57 0.09
C ALA A 89 -1.39 -5.73 0.65
N LEU A 90 -1.10 -5.68 1.94
CA LEU A 90 -0.41 -6.74 2.68
C LEU A 90 -1.35 -7.25 3.79
N TYR A 91 -1.92 -8.43 3.59
CA TYR A 91 -2.87 -9.05 4.54
C TYR A 91 -2.18 -10.01 5.50
N GLY A 92 -2.56 -9.90 6.77
CA GLY A 92 -2.10 -10.78 7.84
C GLY A 92 -1.60 -10.02 9.05
N SER A 93 -1.87 -10.57 10.24
CA SER A 93 -1.44 -9.98 11.53
C SER A 93 0.08 -9.90 11.66
N GLY A 94 0.83 -10.72 10.92
CA GLY A 94 2.29 -10.66 10.85
C GLY A 94 2.80 -9.35 10.22
N TYR A 95 2.12 -8.82 9.21
CA TYR A 95 2.43 -7.49 8.67
C TYR A 95 1.98 -6.39 9.63
N VAL A 96 0.75 -6.46 10.12
CA VAL A 96 0.16 -5.45 11.01
C VAL A 96 0.96 -5.26 12.30
N SER A 97 1.50 -6.33 12.88
CA SER A 97 2.28 -6.25 14.13
C SER A 97 3.68 -5.68 13.94
N LYS A 98 4.20 -5.63 12.71
CA LYS A 98 5.58 -5.24 12.39
C LYS A 98 5.69 -3.86 11.75
N LEU A 99 4.64 -3.40 11.04
CA LEU A 99 4.69 -2.21 10.20
C LEU A 99 3.90 -1.04 10.80
N LYS A 100 4.44 0.17 10.64
CA LYS A 100 3.82 1.44 11.03
C LYS A 100 3.69 2.36 9.83
N MET A 101 2.71 3.26 9.87
CA MET A 101 2.57 4.29 8.84
C MET A 101 3.83 5.14 8.76
N GLY A 102 4.27 5.43 7.53
CA GLY A 102 5.51 6.14 7.26
C GLY A 102 6.75 5.25 7.14
N ASP A 103 6.69 3.98 7.54
CA ASP A 103 7.83 3.08 7.33
C ASP A 103 8.13 2.94 5.83
N SER A 104 9.39 3.20 5.46
CA SER A 104 9.94 2.85 4.15
C SER A 104 10.44 1.42 4.22
N VAL A 105 9.87 0.53 3.40
CA VAL A 105 10.07 -0.92 3.54
C VAL A 105 10.37 -1.61 2.23
N SER A 106 11.07 -2.73 2.33
CA SER A 106 11.04 -3.80 1.32
C SER A 106 10.30 -5.00 1.89
N VAL A 107 9.36 -5.53 1.13
CA VAL A 107 8.54 -6.69 1.52
C VAL A 107 8.64 -7.75 0.45
N THR A 108 9.06 -8.95 0.85
CA THR A 108 8.98 -10.17 0.03
C THR A 108 7.77 -10.96 0.48
N GLY A 109 6.94 -11.40 -0.45
CA GLY A 109 5.77 -12.22 -0.16
C GLY A 109 5.14 -12.82 -1.41
N PRO A 110 4.25 -13.81 -1.23
CA PRO A 110 3.49 -14.40 -2.33
C PRO A 110 2.37 -13.45 -2.78
N LEU A 111 2.30 -13.18 -4.08
CA LEU A 111 1.19 -12.45 -4.68
C LEU A 111 -0.03 -13.37 -4.79
N MET A 112 -1.19 -12.91 -4.34
CA MET A 112 -2.46 -13.58 -4.54
C MET A 112 -3.55 -12.59 -4.96
N VAL A 113 -4.72 -13.12 -5.31
CA VAL A 113 -5.92 -12.33 -5.57
C VAL A 113 -6.97 -12.62 -4.51
N HIS A 114 -7.55 -11.57 -3.92
CA HIS A 114 -8.69 -11.68 -3.03
C HIS A 114 -9.76 -10.67 -3.41
N ARG A 115 -10.93 -11.18 -3.78
CA ARG A 115 -12.09 -10.36 -4.14
C ARG A 115 -11.80 -9.33 -5.25
N GLY A 116 -10.93 -9.73 -6.18
CA GLY A 116 -10.44 -8.92 -7.29
C GLY A 116 -9.19 -8.09 -6.98
N MET A 117 -8.83 -7.91 -5.72
CA MET A 117 -7.64 -7.14 -5.35
C MET A 117 -6.38 -8.01 -5.38
N ALA A 118 -5.30 -7.50 -5.97
CA ALA A 118 -3.97 -8.08 -5.81
C ALA A 118 -3.40 -7.73 -4.43
N GLU A 119 -2.96 -8.76 -3.70
CA GLU A 119 -2.46 -8.61 -2.33
C GLU A 119 -1.36 -9.60 -2.01
N TYR A 120 -0.52 -9.28 -1.04
CA TYR A 120 0.38 -10.25 -0.42
C TYR A 120 -0.27 -10.82 0.83
N TYR A 121 -0.24 -12.14 0.97
CA TYR A 121 -0.65 -12.81 2.19
C TYR A 121 0.56 -13.17 3.07
N TYR A 122 0.40 -12.99 4.38
CA TYR A 122 1.47 -13.27 5.32
C TYR A 122 1.63 -14.77 5.57
N ASP A 123 2.78 -15.29 5.15
CA ASP A 123 3.31 -16.60 5.51
C ASP A 123 4.68 -16.41 6.18
N ALA A 124 4.84 -16.90 7.41
CA ALA A 124 6.06 -16.69 8.19
C ALA A 124 7.29 -17.40 7.62
N GLU A 125 7.13 -18.42 6.78
CA GLU A 125 8.22 -19.18 6.16
C GLU A 125 8.70 -18.53 4.86
N ILE A 126 7.83 -17.75 4.19
CA ILE A 126 8.09 -17.15 2.88
C ILE A 126 8.36 -15.64 3.00
N CYS A 127 7.66 -14.95 3.91
CA CYS A 127 7.64 -13.50 3.92
C CYS A 127 8.84 -12.89 4.66
N GLU A 128 9.49 -11.93 4.01
CA GLU A 128 10.57 -11.13 4.59
C GLU A 128 10.16 -9.66 4.61
N ILE A 129 10.45 -8.97 5.71
CA ILE A 129 10.19 -7.54 5.87
C ILE A 129 11.49 -6.87 6.29
N ILE A 130 11.93 -5.89 5.51
CA ILE A 130 13.06 -5.02 5.83
C ILE A 130 12.50 -3.61 5.99
N ILE A 131 12.67 -3.01 7.16
CA ILE A 131 12.35 -1.61 7.42
C ILE A 131 13.65 -0.82 7.27
N HIS A 132 13.64 0.15 6.35
CA HIS A 132 14.83 0.96 6.04
C HIS A 132 14.87 2.25 6.87
N ASP A 133 13.72 2.90 7.00
CA ASP A 133 13.58 4.19 7.68
C ASP A 133 12.11 4.47 8.03
N ASN A 134 11.83 5.55 8.75
CA ASN A 134 10.50 6.12 8.92
C ASN A 134 10.44 7.52 8.31
N VAL A 135 9.61 7.67 7.28
CA VAL A 135 9.45 8.91 6.50
C VAL A 135 8.01 9.42 6.58
N ALA A 136 7.78 10.62 6.07
CA ALA A 136 6.42 11.14 5.97
C ALA A 136 5.56 10.26 5.06
N VAL A 137 4.30 10.01 5.46
CA VAL A 137 3.31 9.36 4.60
C VAL A 137 3.11 10.23 3.35
N PRO A 138 3.16 9.67 2.14
CA PRO A 138 2.96 10.43 0.91
C PRO A 138 1.59 11.12 0.89
N SER A 139 1.54 12.29 0.27
CA SER A 139 0.28 13.02 0.10
C SER A 139 -0.71 12.23 -0.77
N PRO A 140 -2.02 12.27 -0.46
CA PRO A 140 -3.02 11.56 -1.23
C PRO A 140 -3.07 12.07 -2.68
N LYS A 141 -3.19 11.16 -3.64
CA LYS A 141 -3.37 11.52 -5.06
C LYS A 141 -4.78 12.04 -5.28
N LEU A 142 -4.92 13.24 -5.86
CA LEU A 142 -6.21 13.76 -6.29
C LEU A 142 -6.75 12.93 -7.46
N VAL A 143 -7.95 12.38 -7.31
CA VAL A 143 -8.67 11.62 -8.35
C VAL A 143 -10.16 11.96 -8.32
N THR A 144 -10.85 11.68 -9.41
CA THR A 144 -12.32 11.72 -9.50
C THR A 144 -12.91 10.33 -9.25
N ILE A 145 -14.22 10.24 -9.00
CA ILE A 145 -14.90 8.94 -8.94
C ILE A 145 -14.80 8.23 -10.31
N GLY A 146 -14.90 8.99 -11.40
CA GLY A 146 -14.75 8.46 -12.76
C GLY A 146 -13.38 7.82 -13.01
N ASP A 147 -12.29 8.39 -12.49
CA ASP A 147 -10.95 7.79 -12.62
C ASP A 147 -10.86 6.42 -11.95
N ILE A 148 -11.57 6.23 -10.83
CA ILE A 148 -11.59 4.96 -10.08
C ILE A 148 -12.45 3.92 -10.81
N LEU A 149 -13.61 4.31 -11.30
CA LEU A 149 -14.57 3.39 -11.94
C LEU A 149 -14.14 2.95 -13.35
N ASN A 150 -13.37 3.77 -14.05
CA ASN A 150 -12.94 3.51 -15.43
C ASN A 150 -11.50 2.99 -15.52
N GLN A 151 -10.96 2.41 -14.45
CA GLN A 151 -9.68 1.72 -14.50
C GLN A 151 -9.74 0.54 -15.47
N LYS A 152 -8.60 0.20 -16.07
CA LYS A 152 -8.48 -0.95 -16.97
C LYS A 152 -8.30 -2.24 -16.16
N TRP A 153 -9.40 -2.75 -15.64
CA TRP A 153 -9.45 -3.97 -14.83
C TRP A 153 -8.84 -5.19 -15.54
N ASP A 154 -8.88 -5.25 -16.87
CA ASP A 154 -8.32 -6.30 -17.74
C ASP A 154 -6.92 -5.99 -18.29
N ASP A 155 -6.25 -4.97 -17.74
CA ASP A 155 -4.89 -4.58 -18.11
C ASP A 155 -4.12 -4.11 -16.87
N ILE A 156 -4.21 -2.83 -16.49
CA ILE A 156 -3.53 -2.28 -15.31
C ILE A 156 -4.46 -1.39 -14.49
N GLU A 157 -4.63 -1.73 -13.21
CA GLU A 157 -5.37 -0.96 -12.22
C GLU A 157 -4.46 -0.05 -11.37
N LEU A 158 -4.16 1.13 -11.90
CA LEU A 158 -3.16 2.05 -11.33
C LEU A 158 -3.49 2.61 -9.93
N LEU A 159 -4.77 2.67 -9.58
CA LEU A 159 -5.22 3.25 -8.32
C LEU A 159 -5.44 2.19 -7.25
N GLU A 160 -5.43 0.90 -7.58
CA GLU A 160 -5.64 -0.15 -6.58
C GLU A 160 -4.61 -0.08 -5.45
N SER A 161 -5.12 -0.11 -4.21
CA SER A 161 -4.37 0.07 -2.97
C SER A 161 -3.60 1.40 -2.86
N LYS A 162 -3.91 2.42 -3.68
CA LYS A 162 -3.32 3.76 -3.52
C LYS A 162 -4.11 4.61 -2.53
N LEU A 163 -3.37 5.47 -1.81
CA LEU A 163 -3.92 6.57 -1.05
C LEU A 163 -4.35 7.72 -1.97
N VAL A 164 -5.64 8.03 -1.95
CA VAL A 164 -6.25 9.05 -2.80
C VAL A 164 -7.04 10.08 -2.00
N ILE A 165 -7.39 11.19 -2.65
CA ILE A 165 -8.40 12.15 -2.22
C ILE A 165 -9.39 12.40 -3.36
N VAL A 166 -10.68 12.32 -3.06
CA VAL A 166 -11.79 12.71 -3.94
C VAL A 166 -12.46 13.92 -3.32
N ARG A 167 -12.62 15.00 -4.08
CA ARG A 167 -13.17 16.27 -3.58
C ARG A 167 -14.60 16.50 -4.05
N ASP A 168 -15.34 17.31 -3.30
CA ASP A 168 -16.65 17.84 -3.68
C ASP A 168 -17.73 16.78 -3.89
N VAL A 169 -17.66 15.70 -3.12
CA VAL A 169 -18.65 14.61 -3.11
C VAL A 169 -19.65 14.80 -1.98
N GLN A 170 -20.80 14.16 -2.07
CA GLN A 170 -21.84 14.16 -1.03
C GLN A 170 -22.29 12.74 -0.72
N PHE A 171 -22.68 12.50 0.53
CA PHE A 171 -23.33 11.24 0.94
C PHE A 171 -24.77 11.20 0.45
N LEU A 172 -25.21 10.02 0.00
CA LEU A 172 -26.62 9.77 -0.33
C LEU A 172 -27.42 9.30 0.89
N ASP A 173 -26.75 8.59 1.79
CA ASP A 173 -27.29 8.15 3.06
C ASP A 173 -27.38 9.30 4.08
N LYS A 174 -28.19 9.11 5.13
CA LYS A 174 -28.39 10.05 6.24
C LYS A 174 -28.39 9.31 7.57
N GLY A 175 -28.22 10.05 8.66
CA GLY A 175 -28.15 9.50 10.03
C GLY A 175 -26.70 9.36 10.48
N ASN A 176 -26.37 8.26 11.15
CA ASN A 176 -25.04 7.99 11.68
C ASN A 176 -24.35 6.87 10.89
N PHE A 177 -23.03 6.90 10.87
CA PHE A 177 -22.25 5.79 10.32
C PHE A 177 -22.32 4.55 11.21
N ASP A 178 -22.44 3.39 10.60
CA ASP A 178 -22.38 2.08 11.20
C ASP A 178 -21.03 1.43 10.88
N SER A 179 -20.51 0.68 11.84
CA SER A 179 -19.33 -0.16 11.63
C SER A 179 -19.60 -1.23 10.56
N TYR A 180 -18.58 -1.52 9.75
CA TYR A 180 -18.64 -2.56 8.74
C TYR A 180 -19.76 -2.37 7.71
N ARG A 181 -20.07 -1.12 7.36
CA ARG A 181 -21.10 -0.79 6.36
C ARG A 181 -20.53 0.02 5.20
N ASN A 182 -21.15 -0.15 4.03
CA ASN A 182 -20.87 0.66 2.85
C ASN A 182 -21.89 1.79 2.77
N TYR A 183 -21.40 2.97 2.45
CA TYR A 183 -22.19 4.18 2.20
C TYR A 183 -21.95 4.65 0.78
N GLN A 184 -22.94 5.25 0.13
CA GLN A 184 -22.76 5.76 -1.22
C GLN A 184 -22.40 7.25 -1.19
N ILE A 185 -21.31 7.60 -1.88
CA ILE A 185 -20.95 8.99 -2.17
C ILE A 185 -21.08 9.28 -3.66
N THR A 186 -21.39 10.52 -4.02
CA THR A 186 -21.55 10.96 -5.41
C THR A 186 -20.91 12.31 -5.68
N ASP A 187 -20.37 12.49 -6.88
CA ASP A 187 -19.93 13.78 -7.44
C ASP A 187 -21.06 14.47 -8.25
N GLY A 188 -22.27 13.90 -8.25
CA GLY A 188 -23.42 14.34 -9.04
C GLY A 188 -23.59 13.58 -10.37
N VAL A 189 -22.57 12.84 -10.81
CA VAL A 189 -22.59 12.03 -12.04
C VAL A 189 -22.36 10.56 -11.72
N ASN A 190 -21.26 10.26 -11.04
CA ASN A 190 -20.83 8.94 -10.64
C ASN A 190 -21.16 8.66 -9.17
N LYS A 191 -21.15 7.38 -8.81
CA LYS A 191 -21.34 6.91 -7.43
C LYS A 191 -20.28 5.88 -7.09
N ILE A 192 -19.78 5.91 -5.86
CA ILE A 192 -18.85 4.89 -5.35
C ILE A 192 -19.14 4.58 -3.89
N SER A 193 -18.85 3.34 -3.51
CA SER A 193 -18.98 2.87 -2.14
C SER A 193 -17.82 3.42 -1.28
N LEU A 194 -18.16 4.06 -0.17
CA LEU A 194 -17.25 4.34 0.94
C LEU A 194 -17.44 3.27 2.02
N ARG A 195 -16.40 2.50 2.31
CA ARG A 195 -16.41 1.44 3.33
C ARG A 195 -16.03 2.01 4.68
N ILE A 196 -16.97 1.99 5.62
CA ILE A 196 -16.67 2.27 7.03
C ILE A 196 -16.31 0.96 7.71
N ASN A 197 -15.06 0.85 8.14
CA ASN A 197 -14.59 -0.30 8.91
C ASN A 197 -14.89 -0.09 10.41
N ARG A 198 -14.58 -1.05 11.29
CA ARG A 198 -14.77 -0.86 12.74
C ARG A 198 -13.57 -0.17 13.40
N ALA A 199 -12.36 -0.54 13.00
CA ALA A 199 -11.13 0.08 13.48
C ALA A 199 -10.95 1.46 12.82
N GLY A 200 -10.41 2.43 13.56
CA GLY A 200 -10.18 3.80 13.04
C GLY A 200 -11.43 4.54 12.55
N SER A 201 -12.62 4.13 12.99
CA SER A 201 -13.86 4.41 12.25
C SER A 201 -14.57 5.70 12.61
N LEU A 202 -15.39 6.13 11.65
CA LEU A 202 -16.47 7.11 11.77
C LEU A 202 -17.72 6.53 12.46
N SER A 203 -17.69 5.28 12.92
CA SER A 203 -18.89 4.62 13.46
C SER A 203 -19.47 5.41 14.63
N GLY A 204 -20.78 5.64 14.58
CA GLY A 204 -21.52 6.46 15.54
C GLY A 204 -21.50 7.96 15.26
N THR A 205 -20.62 8.47 14.40
CA THR A 205 -20.64 9.89 14.03
C THR A 205 -21.72 10.18 12.99
N ASP A 206 -22.17 11.43 12.95
CA ASP A 206 -23.15 11.87 11.95
C ASP A 206 -22.57 11.78 10.53
N ILE A 207 -23.43 11.42 9.58
CA ILE A 207 -23.15 11.47 8.15
C ILE A 207 -23.29 12.93 7.70
N PRO A 208 -22.25 13.55 7.11
CA PRO A 208 -22.32 14.93 6.65
C PRO A 208 -23.42 15.15 5.60
N THR A 209 -24.16 16.24 5.73
CA THR A 209 -25.27 16.62 4.82
C THR A 209 -24.85 17.52 3.67
N GLY A 210 -23.61 18.03 3.68
CA GLY A 210 -23.03 18.89 2.66
C GLY A 210 -21.93 18.21 1.84
N LYS A 211 -21.27 19.00 0.99
CA LYS A 211 -20.11 18.53 0.23
C LYS A 211 -18.93 18.28 1.16
N VAL A 212 -18.23 17.18 0.92
CA VAL A 212 -17.03 16.79 1.64
C VAL A 212 -15.89 16.48 0.67
N SER A 213 -14.67 16.42 1.18
CA SER A 213 -13.57 15.70 0.54
C SER A 213 -13.30 14.41 1.30
N VAL A 214 -13.05 13.33 0.58
CA VAL A 214 -12.80 12.00 1.16
C VAL A 214 -11.39 11.57 0.80
N ILE A 215 -10.59 11.26 1.81
CA ILE A 215 -9.29 10.60 1.69
C ILE A 215 -9.50 9.10 1.95
N GLY A 216 -8.75 8.25 1.27
CA GLY A 216 -8.82 6.82 1.58
C GLY A 216 -8.01 5.97 0.63
N ILE A 217 -8.05 4.66 0.89
CA ILE A 217 -7.39 3.65 0.06
C ILE A 217 -8.39 3.10 -0.94
N ILE A 218 -8.03 3.05 -2.22
CA ILE A 218 -8.85 2.35 -3.20
C ILE A 218 -8.73 0.84 -3.00
N SER A 219 -9.86 0.17 -2.91
CA SER A 219 -10.00 -1.27 -2.78
C SER A 219 -10.98 -1.79 -3.82
N GLN A 220 -10.90 -3.08 -4.11
CA GLN A 220 -11.93 -3.82 -4.83
C GLN A 220 -12.59 -4.85 -3.90
N TYR A 221 -13.87 -5.15 -4.11
CA TYR A 221 -14.55 -6.25 -3.42
C TYR A 221 -15.63 -6.87 -4.31
N ILE A 222 -15.21 -7.80 -5.16
CA ILE A 222 -16.07 -8.54 -6.08
C ILE A 222 -15.86 -10.04 -5.90
N SER A 223 -16.92 -10.83 -5.95
CA SER A 223 -16.85 -12.22 -5.51
C SER A 223 -16.34 -13.21 -6.56
N GLN A 224 -16.43 -12.90 -7.84
CA GLN A 224 -16.14 -13.80 -8.96
C GLN A 224 -15.53 -13.05 -10.15
N PRO A 225 -14.67 -13.71 -10.95
CA PRO A 225 -14.18 -13.17 -12.21
C PRO A 225 -15.28 -13.12 -13.30
N PRO A 226 -15.18 -12.25 -14.31
CA PRO A 226 -14.15 -11.23 -14.46
C PRO A 226 -14.25 -10.18 -13.33
N TYR A 227 -13.12 -9.82 -12.73
CA TYR A 227 -13.06 -8.88 -11.61
C TYR A 227 -13.20 -7.43 -12.08
N GLN A 228 -14.35 -7.14 -12.69
CA GLN A 228 -14.70 -5.83 -13.23
C GLN A 228 -15.55 -5.03 -12.23
N GLY A 229 -15.07 -3.87 -11.81
CA GLY A 229 -15.82 -2.97 -10.93
C GLY A 229 -15.72 -3.35 -9.44
N GLY A 230 -16.79 -3.19 -8.66
CA GLY A 230 -16.74 -3.48 -7.21
C GLY A 230 -15.80 -2.58 -6.39
N TYR A 231 -15.35 -1.45 -6.97
CA TYR A 231 -14.45 -0.51 -6.32
C TYR A 231 -15.09 0.18 -5.12
N GLN A 232 -14.25 0.44 -4.12
CA GLN A 232 -14.62 1.12 -2.90
C GLN A 232 -13.45 1.94 -2.38
N ILE A 233 -13.77 2.97 -1.61
CA ILE A 233 -12.79 3.76 -0.85
C ILE A 233 -12.84 3.29 0.61
N LEU A 234 -11.68 2.95 1.18
CA LEU A 234 -11.54 2.61 2.59
C LEU A 234 -10.98 3.82 3.35
N THR A 235 -11.75 4.42 4.25
CA THR A 235 -11.27 5.49 5.14
C THR A 235 -10.40 4.91 6.25
N ARG A 236 -9.27 5.54 6.54
CA ARG A 236 -8.33 5.14 7.60
C ARG A 236 -8.70 5.79 8.94
N PHE A 237 -9.16 7.03 8.90
CA PHE A 237 -9.43 7.84 10.10
C PHE A 237 -10.71 8.66 9.97
N PRO A 238 -11.29 9.16 11.08
CA PRO A 238 -12.40 10.12 11.01
C PRO A 238 -12.07 11.37 10.18
N ASN A 239 -10.85 11.88 10.31
CA ASN A 239 -10.38 13.06 9.58
C ASN A 239 -10.14 12.82 8.08
N ASP A 240 -10.30 11.59 7.58
CA ASP A 240 -10.30 11.34 6.15
C ASP A 240 -11.60 11.86 5.48
N VAL A 241 -12.66 12.17 6.25
CA VAL A 241 -13.85 12.89 5.77
C VAL A 241 -13.76 14.35 6.19
N ILE A 242 -13.49 15.23 5.23
CA ILE A 242 -13.25 16.66 5.44
C ILE A 242 -14.48 17.43 5.01
N ILE A 243 -15.20 17.98 5.97
CA ILE A 243 -16.35 18.87 5.72
C ILE A 243 -15.83 20.19 5.16
N LYS A 244 -16.46 20.66 4.09
CA LYS A 244 -16.18 21.97 3.48
C LYS A 244 -17.09 23.06 4.03
#